data_AF-A0A8H8C949-F1
#
_entry.id   AF-A0A8H8C949-F1
#
_cell.length_a   1.000
_cell.length_b   1.000
_cell.length_c   1.000
_cell.angle_alpha   90.00
_cell.angle_beta   90.00
_cell.angle_gamma   90.00
#
_symmetry.space_group_name_H-M   'P 1'
#
loop_
_entity.id
_entity.type
_entity.pdbx_description
1 polymer ?
#
loop_
_entity_poly.entity_id
_entity_poly.type
_entity_poly.pdbx_seq_one_letter_code
_entity_poly.pdbx_strand_id
1 'polypeptide(L)'
;MPPPTLLLRLPVEIRLKIYQDVFSSVSLNFMEPNSPAPEIALPQTPNALGLLLVCQQIHAELKRVWLNCVSFEFQTLELMMDIFSKLPDSILSQIRHVLLAKASSLILPPSDLPHCRLFTLASIFKLLSTLSLGVFTVVGMSDGENSYLALNDLVKYGSGWKELRFATARSSLLGFANGDESQSWVQRMPQPSAWKEEMLRRDGVETGPSVEIYRSAEVNGGIKAVLDTTTRQAFEQAELEDLTLFGKEEDSKLMVEGEKKKALLVVVRRGQGVDFAQDGGAPYESHDVRSIPGVTWSGLKDKCVDYM
;
A
#
# COMPACT_ATOMS: atom_id res chain seq x y z
N MET A 1 3.20 45.41 22.44
CA MET A 1 2.92 44.15 21.73
C MET A 1 2.22 43.20 22.68
N PRO A 2 1.14 42.51 22.27
CA PRO A 2 0.58 41.45 23.08
C PRO A 2 1.64 40.36 23.33
N PRO A 3 1.64 39.72 24.51
CA PRO A 3 2.59 38.66 24.80
C PRO A 3 2.41 37.50 23.81
N PRO A 4 3.51 36.83 23.41
CA PRO A 4 3.41 35.63 22.59
C PRO A 4 2.54 34.59 23.30
N THR A 5 1.68 33.93 22.51
CA THR A 5 0.78 32.87 22.98
C THR A 5 1.59 31.78 23.69
N LEU A 6 0.97 31.07 24.64
CA LEU A 6 1.64 30.04 25.45
C LEU A 6 2.40 29.02 24.60
N LEU A 7 1.84 28.64 23.44
CA LEU A 7 2.49 27.73 22.49
C LEU A 7 3.82 28.29 21.95
N LEU A 8 3.86 29.57 21.58
CA LEU A 8 5.05 30.22 21.03
C LEU A 8 6.15 30.49 22.07
N ARG A 9 5.83 30.34 23.37
CA ARG A 9 6.81 30.44 24.46
C ARG A 9 7.62 29.14 24.68
N LEU A 10 7.13 28.01 24.16
CA LEU A 10 7.85 26.74 24.24
C LEU A 10 9.09 26.77 23.35
N PRO A 11 10.14 25.98 23.63
CA PRO A 11 11.24 25.76 22.68
C PRO A 11 10.75 25.19 21.35
N VAL A 12 11.47 25.48 20.26
CA VAL A 12 11.06 25.08 18.89
C VAL A 12 10.97 23.56 18.74
N GLU A 13 11.83 22.83 19.42
CA GLU A 13 11.88 21.37 19.41
C GLU A 13 10.59 20.77 19.99
N ILE A 14 10.08 21.38 21.07
CA ILE A 14 8.83 20.95 21.71
C ILE A 14 7.63 21.30 20.82
N ARG A 15 7.64 22.49 20.20
CA ARG A 15 6.58 22.87 19.25
C ARG A 15 6.51 21.91 18.07
N LEU A 16 7.66 21.57 17.47
CA LEU A 16 7.74 20.63 16.36
C LEU A 16 7.24 19.24 16.74
N LYS A 17 7.53 18.76 17.95
CA LYS A 17 7.00 17.48 18.44
C LYS A 17 5.47 17.51 18.59
N ILE A 18 4.93 18.57 19.20
CA ILE A 18 3.47 18.77 19.30
C ILE A 18 2.84 18.78 17.90
N TYR A 19 3.46 19.47 16.94
CA TYR A 19 2.97 19.52 15.58
C TYR A 19 2.97 18.16 14.90
N GLN A 20 4.05 17.38 15.05
CA GLN A 20 4.15 16.03 14.51
C GLN A 20 3.03 15.15 15.09
N ASP A 21 2.81 15.20 16.39
CA ASP A 21 1.75 14.44 17.04
C ASP A 21 0.37 14.84 16.50
N VAL A 22 0.10 16.14 16.36
CA VAL A 22 -1.17 16.62 15.76
C VAL A 22 -1.33 16.16 14.32
N PHE A 23 -0.35 16.37 13.45
CA PHE A 23 -0.46 15.99 12.03
C PHE A 23 -0.45 14.48 11.82
N SER A 24 0.13 13.69 12.73
CA SER A 24 0.06 12.22 12.67
C SER A 24 -1.37 11.68 12.84
N SER A 25 -2.25 12.46 13.47
CA SER A 25 -3.69 12.17 13.59
C SER A 25 -4.53 12.75 12.45
N VAL A 26 -3.92 13.50 11.53
CA VAL A 26 -4.61 14.14 10.41
C VAL A 26 -4.61 13.23 9.20
N SER A 27 -5.80 13.02 8.63
CA SER A 27 -5.98 12.22 7.43
C SER A 27 -6.69 13.00 6.34
N LEU A 28 -6.05 13.06 5.17
CA LEU A 28 -6.57 13.72 3.98
C LEU A 28 -7.22 12.66 3.10
N ASN A 29 -8.55 12.72 3.01
CA ASN A 29 -9.36 11.73 2.34
C ASN A 29 -9.72 12.18 0.91
N PHE A 30 -9.37 11.36 -0.08
CA PHE A 30 -9.66 11.56 -1.50
C PHE A 30 -10.59 10.44 -1.99
N MET A 31 -11.86 10.80 -2.16
CA MET A 31 -12.94 9.87 -2.49
C MET A 31 -13.74 10.37 -3.69
N GLU A 32 -14.35 9.45 -4.42
CA GLU A 32 -15.28 9.81 -5.48
C GLU A 32 -16.58 10.41 -4.90
N PRO A 33 -17.21 11.36 -5.61
CA PRO A 33 -18.51 11.88 -5.20
C PRO A 33 -19.55 10.75 -5.06
N ASN A 34 -20.32 10.75 -3.96
CA ASN A 34 -21.36 9.76 -3.65
C ASN A 34 -20.87 8.33 -3.37
N SER A 35 -19.57 8.10 -3.26
CA SER A 35 -19.06 6.82 -2.79
C SER A 35 -19.10 6.73 -1.26
N PRO A 36 -19.46 5.58 -0.67
CA PRO A 36 -19.30 5.37 0.76
C PRO A 36 -17.81 5.44 1.12
N ALA A 37 -17.51 6.08 2.25
CA ALA A 37 -16.16 6.10 2.80
C ALA A 37 -15.66 4.66 3.02
N PRO A 38 -14.39 4.36 2.73
CA PRO A 38 -13.78 3.09 3.11
C PRO A 38 -14.02 2.84 4.60
N GLU A 39 -14.37 1.61 4.95
CA GLU A 39 -14.65 1.25 6.35
C GLU A 39 -13.50 1.68 7.28
N ILE A 40 -12.27 1.53 6.79
CA ILE A 40 -10.99 1.83 7.45
C ILE A 40 -10.57 3.30 7.41
N ALA A 41 -11.27 4.16 6.67
CA ALA A 41 -10.84 5.54 6.50
C ALA A 41 -10.86 6.25 7.85
N LEU A 42 -9.81 7.00 8.14
CA LEU A 42 -9.79 7.80 9.34
C LEU A 42 -10.84 8.91 9.22
N PRO A 43 -11.57 9.23 10.30
CA PRO A 43 -12.53 10.32 10.28
C PRO A 43 -11.85 11.59 9.76
N GLN A 44 -12.51 12.29 8.84
CA GLN A 44 -11.98 13.57 8.35
C GLN A 44 -11.75 14.51 9.53
N THR A 45 -10.51 14.98 9.67
CA THR A 45 -10.19 15.94 10.71
C THR A 45 -10.74 17.31 10.30
N PRO A 46 -11.73 17.87 11.00
CA PRO A 46 -12.20 19.21 10.69
C PRO A 46 -11.04 20.19 10.89
N ASN A 47 -10.83 21.07 9.91
CA ASN A 47 -9.68 21.98 9.87
C ASN A 47 -8.31 21.25 9.96
N ALA A 48 -8.19 20.10 9.28
CA ALA A 48 -6.96 19.28 9.17
C ALA A 48 -5.66 20.09 9.02
N LEU A 49 -5.71 21.20 8.28
CA LEU A 49 -4.57 22.06 7.98
C LEU A 49 -4.63 23.42 8.69
N GLY A 50 -5.55 23.62 9.63
CA GLY A 50 -5.80 24.90 10.30
C GLY A 50 -4.57 25.46 11.01
N LEU A 51 -3.70 24.59 11.56
CA LEU A 51 -2.43 25.01 12.17
C LEU A 51 -1.53 25.76 11.19
N LEU A 52 -1.53 25.41 9.90
CA LEU A 52 -0.75 26.09 8.86
C LEU A 52 -1.19 27.55 8.63
N LEU A 53 -2.37 27.91 9.12
CA LEU A 53 -3.03 29.19 8.88
C LEU A 53 -3.02 30.11 10.12
N VAL A 54 -2.53 29.66 11.27
CA VAL A 54 -2.61 30.41 12.54
C VAL A 54 -1.75 31.67 12.54
N CYS A 55 -0.46 31.55 12.20
CA CYS A 55 0.45 32.70 12.10
C CYS A 55 1.68 32.37 11.24
N GLN A 56 2.43 33.41 10.85
CA GLN A 56 3.62 33.26 9.99
C GLN A 56 4.71 32.38 10.62
N GLN A 57 4.92 32.47 11.94
CA GLN A 57 5.92 31.65 12.62
C GLN A 57 5.59 30.16 12.54
N ILE A 58 4.34 29.80 12.89
CA ILE A 58 3.88 28.41 12.81
C ILE A 58 3.91 27.92 11.36
N HIS A 59 3.48 28.74 10.41
CA HIS A 59 3.55 28.42 8.99
C HIS A 59 4.99 28.13 8.54
N ALA A 60 5.96 28.98 8.91
CA ALA A 60 7.36 28.80 8.56
C ALA A 60 7.97 27.52 9.15
N GLU A 61 7.63 27.20 10.40
CA GLU A 61 8.07 25.97 11.08
C GLU A 61 7.46 24.71 10.44
N LEU A 62 6.19 24.77 10.02
CA LEU A 62 5.44 23.60 9.54
C LEU A 62 5.56 23.33 8.05
N LYS A 63 5.84 24.34 7.22
CA LYS A 63 5.74 24.27 5.74
C LYS A 63 6.44 23.05 5.12
N ARG A 64 7.51 22.56 5.75
CA ARG A 64 8.33 21.44 5.28
C ARG A 64 8.12 20.13 6.07
N VAL A 65 7.33 20.16 7.14
CA VAL A 65 7.17 19.02 8.05
C VAL A 65 5.80 18.37 7.85
N TRP A 66 4.74 19.14 7.70
CA TRP A 66 3.38 18.58 7.77
C TRP A 66 3.13 17.45 6.75
N LEU A 67 3.67 17.53 5.53
CA LEU A 67 3.53 16.52 4.47
C LEU A 67 4.07 15.14 4.87
N ASN A 68 5.08 15.09 5.74
CA ASN A 68 5.67 13.83 6.19
C ASN A 68 4.92 13.20 7.37
N CYS A 69 4.00 13.94 7.99
CA CYS A 69 3.24 13.49 9.16
C CYS A 69 1.82 13.05 8.78
N VAL A 70 1.18 13.72 7.83
CA VAL A 70 -0.22 13.43 7.47
C VAL A 70 -0.37 12.13 6.69
N SER A 71 -1.50 11.46 6.88
CA SER A 71 -1.91 10.30 6.08
C SER A 71 -2.71 10.75 4.86
N PHE A 72 -2.32 10.31 3.67
CA PHE A 72 -3.09 10.51 2.43
C PHE A 72 -3.88 9.25 2.12
N GLU A 73 -5.20 9.34 2.16
CA GLU A 73 -6.11 8.19 1.99
C GLU A 73 -6.85 8.31 0.67
N PHE A 74 -6.62 7.36 -0.23
CA PHE A 74 -7.22 7.31 -1.55
C PHE A 74 -8.20 6.15 -1.65
N GLN A 75 -9.36 6.43 -2.23
CA GLN A 75 -10.33 5.37 -2.49
C GLN A 75 -9.86 4.41 -3.58
N THR A 76 -9.29 4.94 -4.67
CA THR A 76 -8.91 4.20 -5.88
C THR A 76 -7.50 4.57 -6.34
N LEU A 77 -6.89 3.67 -7.13
CA LEU A 77 -5.56 3.90 -7.69
C LEU A 77 -5.58 5.11 -8.64
N GLU A 78 -6.65 5.24 -9.41
CA GLU A 78 -6.84 6.29 -10.40
C GLU A 78 -6.83 7.68 -9.75
N LEU A 79 -7.56 7.85 -8.64
CA LEU A 79 -7.56 9.11 -7.87
C LEU A 79 -6.17 9.44 -7.32
N MET A 80 -5.48 8.43 -6.79
CA MET A 80 -4.13 8.62 -6.28
C MET A 80 -3.18 9.09 -7.40
N MET A 81 -3.21 8.41 -8.54
CA MET A 81 -2.37 8.74 -9.67
C MET A 81 -2.74 10.09 -10.30
N ASP A 82 -4.03 10.43 -10.40
CA ASP A 82 -4.49 11.73 -10.91
C ASP A 82 -3.98 12.93 -10.11
N ILE A 83 -3.70 12.72 -8.82
CA ILE A 83 -3.17 13.74 -7.92
C ILE A 83 -1.64 13.67 -7.91
N PHE A 84 -1.06 12.50 -7.60
CA PHE A 84 0.38 12.34 -7.45
C PHE A 84 1.14 12.60 -8.75
N SER A 85 0.61 12.24 -9.92
CA SER A 85 1.29 12.50 -11.21
C SER A 85 1.40 13.99 -11.56
N LYS A 86 0.66 14.87 -10.87
CA LYS A 86 0.68 16.33 -11.07
C LYS A 86 1.51 17.06 -10.04
N LEU A 87 1.94 16.38 -8.97
CA LEU A 87 2.74 16.98 -7.93
C LEU A 87 4.21 17.05 -8.37
N PRO A 88 4.93 18.14 -8.07
CA PRO A 88 6.37 18.17 -8.27
C PRO A 88 7.07 17.11 -7.42
N ASP A 89 8.19 16.58 -7.91
CA ASP A 89 9.04 15.61 -7.20
C ASP A 89 9.45 16.08 -5.80
N SER A 90 9.70 17.39 -5.65
CA SER A 90 10.02 18.00 -4.35
C SER A 90 8.91 17.84 -3.30
N ILE A 91 7.65 17.70 -3.73
CA ILE A 91 6.50 17.46 -2.85
C ILE A 91 6.27 15.95 -2.66
N LEU A 92 6.30 15.17 -3.74
CA LEU A 92 6.13 13.71 -3.67
C LEU A 92 7.13 13.04 -2.73
N SER A 93 8.39 13.46 -2.80
CA SER A 93 9.47 12.96 -1.94
C SER A 93 9.30 13.31 -0.46
N GLN A 94 8.35 14.17 -0.07
CA GLN A 94 8.02 14.46 1.33
C GLN A 94 6.85 13.62 1.86
N ILE A 95 6.06 12.99 0.99
CA ILE A 95 4.91 12.17 1.39
C ILE A 95 5.44 10.86 1.98
N ARG A 96 4.94 10.51 3.19
CA ARG A 96 5.39 9.32 3.93
C ARG A 96 4.30 8.31 4.22
N HIS A 97 3.04 8.73 4.33
CA HIS A 97 1.96 7.86 4.75
C HIS A 97 0.85 7.88 3.71
N VAL A 98 0.59 6.73 3.09
CA VAL A 98 -0.45 6.56 2.09
C VAL A 98 -1.30 5.34 2.43
N LEU A 99 -2.61 5.47 2.31
CA LEU A 99 -3.57 4.38 2.35
C LEU A 99 -4.33 4.32 1.03
N LEU A 100 -4.35 3.15 0.39
CA LEU A 100 -5.12 2.87 -0.81
C LEU A 100 -6.22 1.85 -0.47
N ALA A 101 -7.48 2.27 -0.51
CA ALA A 101 -8.61 1.47 -0.03
C ALA A 101 -9.07 0.38 -1.01
N LYS A 102 -8.91 0.59 -2.31
CA LYS A 102 -9.23 -0.39 -3.35
C LYS A 102 -8.02 -0.58 -4.25
N ALA A 103 -7.26 -1.63 -4.00
CA ALA A 103 -6.18 -2.04 -4.88
C ALA A 103 -6.76 -2.69 -6.15
N SER A 104 -6.74 -1.96 -7.26
CA SER A 104 -7.07 -2.46 -8.59
C SER A 104 -5.80 -2.58 -9.45
N SER A 105 -5.81 -3.52 -10.39
CA SER A 105 -4.86 -3.53 -11.52
C SER A 105 -5.47 -2.78 -12.69
N LEU A 106 -4.63 -2.14 -13.50
CA LEU A 106 -5.06 -1.45 -14.71
C LEU A 106 -4.91 -2.38 -15.91
N ILE A 107 -5.96 -2.53 -16.71
CA ILE A 107 -5.92 -3.35 -17.92
C ILE A 107 -5.85 -2.42 -19.13
N LEU A 108 -4.76 -2.52 -19.90
CA LEU A 108 -4.74 -1.90 -21.22
C LEU A 108 -5.33 -2.87 -22.26
N PRO A 109 -6.27 -2.40 -23.08
CA PRO A 109 -6.72 -3.17 -24.24
C PRO A 109 -5.54 -3.37 -25.20
N PRO A 110 -5.62 -4.38 -26.07
CA PRO A 110 -4.57 -4.62 -27.04
C PRO A 110 -4.58 -3.48 -28.06
N SER A 111 -3.53 -2.66 -28.11
CA SER A 111 -3.24 -1.81 -29.27
C SER A 111 -2.36 -2.63 -30.21
N ASP A 112 -2.93 -3.12 -31.32
CA ASP A 112 -2.26 -3.88 -32.41
C ASP A 112 -1.46 -5.15 -32.01
N LEU A 113 -1.45 -5.52 -30.73
CA LEU A 113 -0.86 -6.76 -30.20
C LEU A 113 -1.97 -7.75 -29.85
N PRO A 114 -1.75 -9.07 -29.95
CA PRO A 114 -2.82 -10.06 -29.76
C PRO A 114 -3.29 -10.25 -28.30
N HIS A 115 -2.71 -9.54 -27.31
CA HIS A 115 -3.02 -9.72 -25.89
C HIS A 115 -3.16 -8.40 -25.13
N CYS A 116 -4.18 -8.28 -24.28
CA CYS A 116 -4.32 -7.19 -23.31
C CYS A 116 -3.09 -7.15 -22.39
N ARG A 117 -2.56 -5.95 -22.10
CA ARG A 117 -1.46 -5.79 -21.15
C ARG A 117 -2.01 -5.41 -19.78
N LEU A 118 -1.86 -6.30 -18.81
CA LEU A 118 -2.22 -6.02 -17.42
C LEU A 118 -1.05 -5.30 -16.72
N PHE A 119 -1.32 -4.13 -16.16
CA PHE A 119 -0.39 -3.42 -15.30
C PHE A 119 -0.81 -3.56 -13.85
N THR A 120 0.09 -4.15 -13.08
CA THR A 120 -0.09 -4.39 -11.65
C THR A 120 0.10 -3.09 -10.89
N LEU A 121 -0.42 -3.02 -9.66
CA LEU A 121 -0.23 -1.88 -8.76
C LEU A 121 1.26 -1.54 -8.58
N ALA A 122 2.10 -2.56 -8.40
CA ALA A 122 3.54 -2.41 -8.28
C ALA A 122 4.17 -1.77 -9.52
N SER A 123 3.67 -2.09 -10.71
CA SER A 123 4.15 -1.53 -11.99
C SER A 123 3.73 -0.06 -12.14
N ILE A 124 2.47 0.27 -11.87
CA ILE A 124 1.93 1.63 -12.01
C ILE A 124 2.62 2.61 -11.05
N PHE A 125 2.94 2.16 -9.84
CA PHE A 125 3.69 2.95 -8.84
C PHE A 125 5.05 3.43 -9.35
N LYS A 126 5.65 2.71 -10.32
CA LYS A 126 6.95 3.08 -10.90
C LYS A 126 6.92 4.37 -11.71
N LEU A 127 5.74 4.87 -12.08
CA LEU A 127 5.58 6.20 -12.70
C LEU A 127 5.84 7.35 -11.72
N LEU A 128 5.91 7.08 -10.41
CA LEU A 128 6.15 8.07 -9.37
C LEU A 128 7.60 7.96 -8.85
N SER A 129 8.57 8.33 -9.69
CA SER A 129 10.02 8.06 -9.52
C SER A 129 10.73 8.76 -8.35
N THR A 130 10.00 9.49 -7.49
CA THR A 130 10.56 10.15 -6.30
C THR A 130 9.80 9.80 -5.02
N LEU A 131 8.86 8.85 -5.13
CA LEU A 131 8.08 8.39 -4.00
C LEU A 131 8.95 7.60 -3.02
N SER A 132 8.83 7.93 -1.73
CA SER A 132 9.60 7.34 -0.65
C SER A 132 8.72 7.23 0.59
N LEU A 133 7.72 6.36 0.54
CA LEU A 133 6.75 6.17 1.62
C LEU A 133 7.43 5.54 2.84
N GLY A 134 7.15 6.10 4.02
CA GLY A 134 7.46 5.44 5.28
C GLY A 134 6.54 4.24 5.51
N VAL A 135 5.24 4.43 5.29
CA VAL A 135 4.22 3.37 5.38
C VAL A 135 3.27 3.47 4.20
N PHE A 136 3.14 2.38 3.45
CA PHE A 136 2.14 2.21 2.40
C PHE A 136 1.11 1.17 2.86
N THR A 137 -0.13 1.59 3.08
CA THR A 137 -1.22 0.68 3.43
C THR A 137 -2.09 0.42 2.22
N VAL A 138 -2.31 -0.85 1.89
CA VAL A 138 -3.11 -1.28 0.76
C VAL A 138 -4.21 -2.17 1.29
N VAL A 139 -5.44 -1.89 0.87
CA VAL A 139 -6.56 -2.77 1.14
C VAL A 139 -6.89 -3.57 -0.09
N GLY A 140 -6.68 -4.88 0.07
CA GLY A 140 -6.90 -5.86 -0.97
C GLY A 140 -8.38 -6.05 -1.27
N MET A 141 -8.61 -6.71 -2.40
CA MET A 141 -9.94 -7.03 -2.86
C MET A 141 -10.58 -8.13 -2.00
N SER A 142 -11.88 -8.35 -2.17
CA SER A 142 -12.60 -9.37 -1.40
C SER A 142 -12.28 -10.81 -1.83
N ASP A 143 -11.64 -10.99 -2.98
CA ASP A 143 -11.23 -12.27 -3.53
C ASP A 143 -9.77 -12.61 -3.13
N GLY A 144 -9.50 -13.91 -2.98
CA GLY A 144 -8.21 -14.40 -2.50
C GLY A 144 -7.10 -14.31 -3.55
N GLU A 145 -7.38 -14.70 -4.79
CA GLU A 145 -6.38 -14.80 -5.86
C GLU A 145 -5.84 -13.42 -6.28
N ASN A 146 -6.70 -12.44 -6.59
CA ASN A 146 -6.24 -11.11 -6.97
C ASN A 146 -5.52 -10.41 -5.82
N SER A 147 -5.98 -10.61 -4.58
CA SER A 147 -5.29 -10.08 -3.40
C SER A 147 -3.90 -10.69 -3.21
N TYR A 148 -3.77 -12.00 -3.45
CA TYR A 148 -2.47 -12.67 -3.41
C TYR A 148 -1.54 -12.17 -4.51
N LEU A 149 -2.02 -12.08 -5.76
CA LEU A 149 -1.25 -11.56 -6.89
C LEU A 149 -0.79 -10.12 -6.63
N ALA A 150 -1.69 -9.24 -6.20
CA ALA A 150 -1.37 -7.85 -5.91
C ALA A 150 -0.29 -7.71 -4.82
N LEU A 151 -0.42 -8.45 -3.72
CA LEU A 151 0.58 -8.46 -2.65
C LEU A 151 1.90 -9.07 -3.12
N ASN A 152 1.85 -10.21 -3.81
CA ASN A 152 3.02 -10.89 -4.34
C ASN A 152 3.81 -9.98 -5.30
N ASP A 153 3.14 -9.23 -6.16
CA ASP A 153 3.79 -8.30 -7.09
C ASP A 153 4.36 -7.08 -6.38
N LEU A 154 3.70 -6.58 -5.34
CA LEU A 154 4.26 -5.53 -4.49
C LEU A 154 5.54 -6.02 -3.76
N VAL A 155 5.55 -7.27 -3.29
CA VAL A 155 6.72 -7.87 -2.63
C VAL A 155 7.86 -8.11 -3.63
N LYS A 156 7.58 -8.65 -4.81
CA LYS A 156 8.59 -8.94 -5.83
C LYS A 156 9.14 -7.69 -6.51
N TYR A 157 8.24 -6.84 -7.00
CA TYR A 157 8.57 -5.77 -7.93
C TYR A 157 8.30 -4.36 -7.39
N GLY A 158 7.62 -4.24 -6.24
CA GLY A 158 7.26 -2.96 -5.66
C GLY A 158 8.43 -2.26 -4.97
N SER A 159 8.56 -0.96 -5.20
CA SER A 159 9.51 -0.06 -4.55
C SER A 159 8.78 1.22 -4.13
N GLY A 160 9.50 2.19 -3.57
CA GLY A 160 8.90 3.45 -3.10
C GLY A 160 8.30 3.38 -1.70
N TRP A 161 8.52 2.31 -0.93
CA TRP A 161 7.99 2.14 0.43
C TRP A 161 8.96 1.42 1.36
N LYS A 162 9.03 1.86 2.62
CA LYS A 162 9.80 1.23 3.71
C LYS A 162 9.03 0.12 4.42
N GLU A 163 7.75 0.36 4.69
CA GLU A 163 6.83 -0.62 5.27
C GLU A 163 5.56 -0.70 4.40
N LEU A 164 5.22 -1.90 3.96
CA LEU A 164 3.97 -2.21 3.27
C LEU A 164 3.04 -2.93 4.26
N ARG A 165 1.81 -2.42 4.39
CA ARG A 165 0.72 -3.02 5.17
C ARG A 165 -0.37 -3.43 4.21
N PHE A 166 -0.51 -4.72 3.93
CA PHE A 166 -1.55 -5.23 3.05
C PHE A 166 -2.65 -5.87 3.88
N ALA A 167 -3.84 -5.27 3.89
CA ALA A 167 -4.95 -5.72 4.71
C ALA A 167 -6.12 -6.22 3.84
N THR A 168 -6.76 -7.30 4.26
CA THR A 168 -7.95 -7.86 3.60
C THR A 168 -9.02 -8.17 4.63
N ALA A 169 -10.30 -8.04 4.23
CA ALA A 169 -11.43 -8.38 5.11
C ALA A 169 -11.56 -9.90 5.34
N ARG A 170 -10.86 -10.72 4.55
CA ARG A 170 -10.94 -12.19 4.56
C ARG A 170 -9.55 -12.81 4.40
N SER A 171 -9.33 -13.97 5.00
CA SER A 171 -8.06 -14.71 4.96
C SER A 171 -7.91 -15.57 3.71
N SER A 172 -8.83 -15.46 2.73
CA SER A 172 -8.84 -16.32 1.54
C SER A 172 -7.60 -16.21 0.66
N LEU A 173 -6.83 -15.12 0.73
CA LEU A 173 -5.54 -15.01 0.02
C LEU A 173 -4.51 -16.04 0.46
N LEU A 174 -4.66 -16.62 1.65
CA LEU A 174 -3.76 -17.66 2.15
C LEU A 174 -4.23 -19.07 1.77
N GLY A 175 -5.49 -19.24 1.34
CA GLY A 175 -6.09 -20.57 1.22
C GLY A 175 -6.75 -20.88 -0.11
N PHE A 176 -6.83 -19.94 -1.05
CA PHE A 176 -7.44 -20.20 -2.36
C PHE A 176 -6.72 -21.34 -3.10
N ALA A 177 -7.50 -22.11 -3.86
CA ALA A 177 -7.00 -23.03 -4.86
C ALA A 177 -6.67 -22.25 -6.13
N ASN A 178 -5.59 -22.60 -6.80
CA ASN A 178 -5.43 -22.21 -8.19
C ASN A 178 -6.56 -22.87 -9.00
N GLY A 179 -7.25 -22.08 -9.81
CA GLY A 179 -8.15 -22.63 -10.83
C GLY A 179 -7.40 -23.57 -11.78
N ASP A 180 -8.15 -24.28 -12.62
CA ASP A 180 -7.66 -25.26 -13.61
C ASP A 180 -6.30 -24.84 -14.22
N GLU A 181 -5.34 -25.77 -14.29
CA GLU A 181 -3.88 -25.51 -14.55
C GLU A 181 -3.59 -24.68 -15.82
N SER A 182 -4.60 -24.48 -16.67
CA SER A 182 -4.53 -23.68 -17.90
C SER A 182 -4.72 -22.16 -17.71
N GLN A 183 -5.17 -21.67 -16.53
CA GLN A 183 -5.53 -20.25 -16.36
C GLN A 183 -4.91 -19.50 -15.18
N SER A 184 -4.38 -20.19 -14.16
CA SER A 184 -3.78 -19.49 -13.01
C SER A 184 -2.28 -19.22 -13.26
N TRP A 185 -1.92 -17.94 -13.33
CA TRP A 185 -0.58 -17.48 -13.70
C TRP A 185 0.46 -17.62 -12.57
N VAL A 186 0.04 -17.91 -11.33
CA VAL A 186 0.93 -17.98 -10.17
C VAL A 186 0.50 -19.08 -9.21
N GLN A 187 1.41 -20.00 -8.89
CA GLN A 187 1.23 -20.97 -7.81
C GLN A 187 1.40 -20.27 -6.45
N ARG A 188 0.36 -20.35 -5.59
CA ARG A 188 0.46 -19.90 -4.20
C ARG A 188 1.57 -20.68 -3.49
N MET A 189 2.41 -19.99 -2.72
CA MET A 189 3.51 -20.56 -1.93
C MET A 189 3.24 -20.41 -0.42
N PRO A 190 3.88 -21.22 0.46
CA PRO A 190 3.73 -21.09 1.91
C PRO A 190 4.13 -19.70 2.42
N GLN A 191 3.35 -19.15 3.34
CA GLN A 191 3.57 -17.81 3.90
C GLN A 191 3.71 -17.85 5.42
N PRO A 192 4.62 -17.05 6.03
CA PRO A 192 5.38 -15.95 5.41
C PRO A 192 6.69 -16.34 4.73
N SER A 193 7.09 -17.62 4.72
CA SER A 193 8.44 -18.05 4.30
C SER A 193 8.78 -17.65 2.86
N ALA A 194 7.87 -17.84 1.89
CA ALA A 194 8.15 -17.49 0.50
C ALA A 194 8.30 -15.97 0.28
N TRP A 195 7.44 -15.13 0.87
CA TRP A 195 7.63 -13.68 0.80
C TRP A 195 8.89 -13.22 1.52
N LYS A 196 9.24 -13.86 2.64
CA LYS A 196 10.49 -13.55 3.36
C LYS A 196 11.71 -13.88 2.52
N GLU A 197 11.74 -15.03 1.86
CA GLU A 197 12.81 -15.41 0.94
C GLU A 197 12.96 -14.41 -0.20
N GLU A 198 11.83 -13.99 -0.80
CA GLU A 198 11.85 -12.99 -1.86
C GLU A 198 12.42 -11.64 -1.38
N MET A 199 12.04 -11.21 -0.18
CA MET A 199 12.57 -9.99 0.42
C MET A 199 14.07 -10.11 0.71
N LEU A 200 14.54 -11.25 1.22
CA LEU A 200 15.98 -11.50 1.44
C LEU A 200 16.77 -11.50 0.13
N ARG A 201 16.22 -12.10 -0.92
CA ARG A 201 16.81 -12.11 -2.27
C ARG A 201 16.95 -10.70 -2.84
N ARG A 202 15.95 -9.84 -2.60
CA ARG A 202 15.89 -8.48 -3.15
C ARG A 202 16.71 -7.47 -2.34
N ASP A 203 16.56 -7.48 -1.02
CA ASP A 203 17.12 -6.46 -0.13
C ASP A 203 18.47 -6.86 0.49
N GLY A 204 18.91 -8.11 0.30
CA GLY A 204 20.08 -8.68 0.95
C GLY A 204 19.76 -9.29 2.32
N VAL A 205 20.48 -10.35 2.67
CA VAL A 205 20.23 -11.08 3.93
C VAL A 205 20.68 -10.25 5.13
N GLU A 206 21.79 -9.53 4.97
CA GLU A 206 22.42 -8.67 5.97
C GLU A 206 21.59 -7.45 6.36
N THR A 207 20.67 -7.02 5.51
CA THR A 207 19.80 -5.86 5.80
C THR A 207 18.63 -6.26 6.71
N GLY A 208 18.31 -7.55 6.83
CA GLY A 208 17.30 -8.06 7.75
C GLY A 208 15.86 -7.62 7.45
N PRO A 209 15.34 -7.78 6.22
CA PRO A 209 13.93 -7.54 5.93
C PRO A 209 13.03 -8.51 6.70
N SER A 210 11.79 -8.11 6.96
CA SER A 210 10.82 -8.92 7.73
C SER A 210 9.47 -9.00 7.05
N VAL A 211 8.83 -10.17 7.13
CA VAL A 211 7.43 -10.38 6.75
C VAL A 211 6.70 -10.96 7.95
N GLU A 212 5.65 -10.28 8.39
CA GLU A 212 4.80 -10.71 9.50
C GLU A 212 3.37 -10.82 9.00
N ILE A 213 2.65 -11.84 9.45
CA ILE A 213 1.25 -12.04 9.11
C ILE A 213 0.44 -12.04 10.38
N TYR A 214 -0.64 -11.27 10.40
CA TYR A 214 -1.57 -11.16 11.49
C TYR A 214 -2.97 -11.50 11.03
N ARG A 215 -3.71 -12.27 11.83
CA ARG A 215 -5.12 -12.58 11.62
C ARG A 215 -5.96 -12.01 12.73
N SER A 216 -7.17 -11.55 12.40
CA SER A 216 -8.17 -11.17 13.39
C SER A 216 -8.53 -12.37 14.28
N ALA A 217 -8.58 -12.16 15.59
CA ALA A 217 -9.13 -13.15 16.51
C ALA A 217 -10.66 -13.30 16.32
N GLU A 218 -11.32 -12.24 15.86
CA GLU A 218 -12.76 -12.17 15.63
C GLU A 218 -13.14 -12.60 14.21
N VAL A 219 -14.20 -13.39 14.10
CA VAL A 219 -14.83 -13.74 12.83
C VAL A 219 -15.68 -12.55 12.36
N ASN A 220 -15.53 -12.11 11.11
CA ASN A 220 -16.18 -10.92 10.56
C ASN A 220 -15.85 -9.59 11.26
N GLY A 221 -14.73 -9.49 11.98
CA GLY A 221 -14.30 -8.22 12.61
C GLY A 221 -13.91 -7.12 11.59
N GLY A 222 -13.91 -7.45 10.30
CA GLY A 222 -13.50 -6.53 9.24
C GLY A 222 -12.02 -6.16 9.32
N ILE A 223 -11.59 -5.24 8.47
CA ILE A 223 -10.18 -4.84 8.41
C ILE A 223 -9.74 -4.10 9.68
N LYS A 224 -10.65 -3.37 10.33
CA LYS A 224 -10.34 -2.67 11.59
C LYS A 224 -9.83 -3.61 12.67
N ALA A 225 -10.43 -4.78 12.81
CA ALA A 225 -10.04 -5.78 13.80
C ALA A 225 -8.62 -6.34 13.59
N VAL A 226 -8.05 -6.28 12.39
CA VAL A 226 -6.66 -6.72 12.16
C VAL A 226 -5.65 -5.57 12.17
N LEU A 227 -6.11 -4.33 11.98
CA LEU A 227 -5.29 -3.13 12.14
C LEU A 227 -5.07 -2.80 13.63
N ASP A 228 -6.05 -3.07 14.49
CA ASP A 228 -5.88 -2.98 15.94
C ASP A 228 -4.97 -4.11 16.45
N THR A 229 -3.89 -3.71 17.13
CA THR A 229 -2.87 -4.62 17.67
C THR A 229 -3.38 -5.52 18.78
N THR A 230 -4.48 -5.15 19.45
CA THR A 230 -5.04 -5.89 20.59
C THR A 230 -5.97 -7.02 20.17
N THR A 231 -6.53 -6.94 18.96
CA THR A 231 -7.53 -7.89 18.43
C THR A 231 -6.97 -8.83 17.36
N ARG A 232 -5.68 -8.73 17.07
CA ARG A 232 -4.98 -9.56 16.07
C ARG A 232 -3.99 -10.53 16.71
N GLN A 233 -3.73 -11.63 16.03
CA GLN A 233 -2.78 -12.66 16.42
C GLN A 233 -1.79 -12.94 15.30
N ALA A 234 -0.53 -13.18 15.64
CA ALA A 234 0.47 -13.61 14.68
C ALA A 234 0.06 -14.97 14.08
N PHE A 235 0.33 -15.15 12.79
CA PHE A 235 -0.07 -16.32 12.03
C PHE A 235 1.04 -16.78 11.09
N GLU A 236 1.23 -18.09 11.00
CA GLU A 236 2.14 -18.73 10.05
C GLU A 236 1.42 -19.92 9.41
N GLN A 237 1.56 -20.08 8.09
CA GLN A 237 1.05 -21.27 7.42
C GLN A 237 1.99 -22.44 7.70
N ALA A 238 1.40 -23.60 7.99
CA ALA A 238 2.16 -24.83 8.03
C ALA A 238 2.73 -25.14 6.65
N GLU A 239 4.02 -25.42 6.59
CA GLU A 239 4.64 -25.96 5.39
C GLU A 239 4.14 -27.40 5.18
N LEU A 240 3.61 -27.68 3.99
CA LEU A 240 3.26 -29.06 3.61
C LEU A 240 4.55 -29.80 3.26
N GLU A 241 4.57 -31.12 3.50
CA GLU A 241 5.71 -31.99 3.13
C GLU A 241 5.96 -31.99 1.62
N ASP A 242 4.91 -31.79 0.80
CA ASP A 242 5.00 -31.67 -0.64
C ASP A 242 4.65 -30.25 -1.13
N LEU A 243 5.68 -29.44 -1.37
CA LEU A 243 5.54 -28.09 -1.92
C LEU A 243 4.99 -28.08 -3.35
N THR A 244 5.07 -29.17 -4.11
CA THR A 244 4.60 -29.22 -5.50
C THR A 244 3.07 -29.21 -5.59
N LEU A 245 2.40 -29.66 -4.52
CA LEU A 245 0.94 -29.63 -4.39
C LEU A 245 0.43 -28.34 -3.72
N PHE A 246 1.32 -27.58 -3.07
CA PHE A 246 0.92 -26.37 -2.35
C PHE A 246 0.34 -25.34 -3.32
N GLY A 247 -0.84 -24.81 -3.00
CA GLY A 247 -1.54 -23.84 -3.85
C GLY A 247 -2.32 -24.44 -5.03
N LYS A 248 -2.15 -25.74 -5.35
CA LYS A 248 -3.02 -26.42 -6.33
C LYS A 248 -4.42 -26.66 -5.76
N GLU A 249 -4.46 -27.08 -4.50
CA GLU A 249 -5.71 -27.30 -3.78
C GLU A 249 -6.00 -26.17 -2.80
N GLU A 250 -7.28 -26.05 -2.45
CA GLU A 250 -7.76 -25.14 -1.43
C GLU A 250 -7.21 -25.58 -0.06
N ASP A 251 -6.74 -24.64 0.75
CA ASP A 251 -6.36 -24.94 2.13
C ASP A 251 -7.63 -25.20 2.95
N SER A 252 -7.95 -26.48 3.11
CA SER A 252 -9.14 -26.96 3.81
C SER A 252 -9.26 -26.44 5.24
N LYS A 253 -8.16 -26.08 5.92
CA LYS A 253 -8.20 -25.53 7.28
C LYS A 253 -8.49 -24.04 7.28
N LEU A 254 -7.94 -23.29 6.32
CA LEU A 254 -8.13 -21.84 6.22
C LEU A 254 -9.45 -21.44 5.57
N MET A 255 -10.03 -22.33 4.77
CA MET A 255 -11.18 -22.01 3.94
C MET A 255 -12.53 -22.44 4.51
N VAL A 256 -12.54 -23.03 5.71
CA VAL A 256 -13.78 -23.18 6.48
C VAL A 256 -14.42 -21.83 6.78
N GLU A 257 -15.76 -21.77 6.80
CA GLU A 257 -16.55 -20.52 6.88
C GLU A 257 -16.16 -19.57 8.02
N GLY A 258 -15.69 -20.09 9.16
CA GLY A 258 -15.21 -19.25 10.28
C GLY A 258 -13.81 -18.69 10.07
N GLU A 259 -12.88 -19.48 9.53
CA GLU A 259 -11.48 -19.09 9.34
C GLU A 259 -11.31 -18.16 8.13
N LYS A 260 -12.03 -18.44 7.04
CA LYS A 260 -12.02 -17.64 5.81
C LYS A 260 -12.47 -16.20 6.05
N LYS A 261 -13.40 -16.00 6.98
CA LYS A 261 -14.01 -14.70 7.34
C LYS A 261 -13.19 -13.88 8.34
N LYS A 262 -12.05 -14.38 8.81
CA LYS A 262 -11.13 -13.59 9.63
C LYS A 262 -10.34 -12.64 8.72
N ALA A 263 -10.25 -11.38 9.10
CA ALA A 263 -9.43 -10.41 8.40
C ALA A 263 -7.94 -10.74 8.52
N LEU A 264 -7.16 -10.34 7.52
CA LEU A 264 -5.72 -10.56 7.45
C LEU A 264 -4.97 -9.24 7.29
N LEU A 265 -3.82 -9.13 7.92
CA LEU A 265 -2.84 -8.08 7.68
C LEU A 265 -1.49 -8.73 7.44
N VAL A 266 -0.87 -8.42 6.31
CA VAL A 266 0.52 -8.75 6.03
C VAL A 266 1.34 -7.48 6.17
N VAL A 267 2.37 -7.50 7.01
CA VAL A 267 3.30 -6.39 7.20
C VAL A 267 4.66 -6.80 6.64
N VAL A 268 5.09 -6.08 5.61
CA VAL A 268 6.38 -6.29 4.94
C VAL A 268 7.26 -5.08 5.21
N ARG A 269 8.46 -5.29 5.75
CA ARG A 269 9.42 -4.21 6.04
C ARG A 269 10.71 -4.44 5.26
N ARG A 270 11.19 -3.36 4.62
CA ARG A 270 12.52 -3.31 4.01
C ARG A 270 13.61 -3.43 5.08
N GLY A 271 14.75 -3.98 4.69
CA GLY A 271 15.91 -4.09 5.56
C GLY A 271 16.53 -2.74 5.95
N GLN A 272 17.39 -2.74 6.96
CA GLN A 272 18.14 -1.56 7.39
C GLN A 272 19.10 -1.08 6.30
N GLY A 273 19.15 0.24 6.08
CA GLY A 273 20.06 0.86 5.11
C GLY A 273 19.66 0.66 3.64
N VAL A 274 18.57 -0.06 3.35
CA VAL A 274 18.05 -0.21 1.99
C VAL A 274 17.48 1.11 1.50
N ASP A 275 17.93 1.57 0.34
CA ASP A 275 17.23 2.63 -0.38
C ASP A 275 15.93 2.08 -0.94
N PHE A 276 14.82 2.57 -0.40
CA PHE A 276 13.49 2.16 -0.78
C PHE A 276 12.80 3.20 -1.67
N ALA A 277 13.48 4.29 -2.04
CA ALA A 277 12.94 5.22 -3.01
C ALA A 277 12.65 4.52 -4.34
N GLN A 278 11.66 5.03 -5.07
CA GLN A 278 11.29 4.50 -6.37
C GLN A 278 12.44 4.74 -7.37
N ASP A 279 13.22 3.71 -7.71
CA ASP A 279 14.29 3.84 -8.71
C ASP A 279 13.70 3.99 -10.12
N GLY A 280 14.28 4.89 -10.92
CA GLY A 280 13.96 5.18 -12.31
C GLY A 280 14.90 4.52 -13.33
N GLY A 281 15.80 3.64 -12.91
CA GLY A 281 16.80 3.00 -13.77
C GLY A 281 16.24 1.87 -14.66
N ALA A 282 16.67 1.84 -15.92
CA ALA A 282 16.54 0.70 -16.85
C ALA A 282 17.61 -0.38 -16.55
N PRO A 283 17.45 -1.65 -16.98
CA PRO A 283 16.43 -2.19 -17.89
C PRO A 283 15.10 -2.54 -17.19
N TYR A 284 14.01 -2.43 -17.96
CA TYR A 284 12.66 -2.72 -17.50
C TYR A 284 12.16 -4.06 -18.04
N GLU A 285 11.47 -4.83 -17.22
CA GLU A 285 10.81 -6.06 -17.66
C GLU A 285 9.57 -5.76 -18.52
N SER A 286 9.09 -6.73 -19.31
CA SER A 286 7.97 -6.54 -20.25
C SER A 286 6.65 -6.11 -19.59
N HIS A 287 6.47 -6.43 -18.31
CA HIS A 287 5.32 -6.04 -17.49
C HIS A 287 5.53 -4.72 -16.73
N ASP A 288 6.73 -4.13 -16.79
CA ASP A 288 7.01 -2.81 -16.25
C ASP A 288 6.40 -1.76 -17.18
N VAL A 289 5.60 -0.86 -16.61
CA VAL A 289 4.91 0.19 -17.36
C VAL A 289 5.90 1.08 -18.12
N ARG A 290 7.10 1.30 -17.56
CA ARG A 290 8.16 2.14 -18.15
C ARG A 290 8.83 1.51 -19.35
N SER A 291 8.56 0.23 -19.64
CA SER A 291 8.95 -0.40 -20.91
C SER A 291 8.29 0.27 -22.12
N ILE A 292 7.18 1.00 -21.91
CA ILE A 292 6.52 1.81 -22.94
C ILE A 292 7.24 3.17 -22.99
N PRO A 293 7.91 3.51 -24.11
CA PRO A 293 8.61 4.79 -24.23
C PRO A 293 7.64 5.98 -24.08
N GLY A 294 8.02 6.96 -23.25
CA GLY A 294 7.24 8.20 -23.06
C GLY A 294 5.90 8.01 -22.35
N VAL A 295 5.69 6.86 -21.70
CA VAL A 295 4.44 6.60 -20.97
C VAL A 295 4.25 7.60 -19.83
N THR A 296 3.03 8.11 -19.71
CA THR A 296 2.59 8.96 -18.60
C THR A 296 1.29 8.40 -18.04
N TRP A 297 0.95 8.77 -16.80
CA TRP A 297 -0.34 8.39 -16.22
C TRP A 297 -1.52 8.84 -17.10
N SER A 298 -1.51 10.08 -17.59
CA SER A 298 -2.56 10.59 -18.47
C SER A 298 -2.69 9.76 -19.76
N GLY A 299 -1.56 9.43 -20.40
CA GLY A 299 -1.56 8.62 -21.63
C GLY A 299 -2.01 7.17 -21.42
N LEU A 300 -1.83 6.61 -20.22
CA LEU A 300 -2.40 5.30 -19.87
C LEU A 300 -3.90 5.38 -19.64
N LYS A 301 -4.34 6.39 -18.91
CA LYS A 301 -5.75 6.60 -18.58
C LYS A 301 -6.59 6.78 -19.83
N ASP A 302 -6.13 7.59 -20.78
CA ASP A 302 -6.82 7.82 -22.06
C ASP A 302 -7.04 6.50 -22.83
N LYS A 303 -6.08 5.56 -22.78
CA LYS A 303 -6.18 4.25 -23.44
C LYS A 303 -7.08 3.26 -22.71
N CYS A 304 -7.36 3.46 -21.43
CA CYS A 304 -8.26 2.62 -20.64
C CYS A 304 -9.73 3.07 -20.73
N VAL A 305 -9.98 4.38 -20.88
CA VAL A 305 -11.34 4.96 -20.87
C VAL A 305 -12.18 4.52 -22.08
N ASP A 306 -11.56 4.13 -23.20
CA ASP A 306 -12.28 3.60 -24.36
C ASP A 306 -12.98 2.24 -24.11
N TYR A 307 -12.84 1.65 -22.91
CA TYR A 307 -13.37 0.31 -22.59
C TYR A 307 -14.00 0.14 -21.19
N MET A 308 -14.16 1.19 -20.39
CA MET A 308 -14.95 1.17 -19.13
C MET A 308 -16.37 1.69 -19.35
#